data_AF-A0A2E6BFB8-F1
#
_entry.id   AF-A0A2E6BFB8-F1
#
_cell.length_a   1.000
_cell.length_b   1.000
_cell.length_c   1.000
_cell.angle_alpha   90.00
_cell.angle_beta   90.00
_cell.angle_gamma   90.00
#
_symmetry.space_group_name_H-M   'P 1'
#
loop_
_entity.id
_entity.type
_entity.pdbx_description
1 polymer ?
#
loop_
_entity_poly.entity_id
_entity_poly.type
_entity_poly.pdbx_seq_one_letter_code
_entity_poly.pdbx_strand_id
1 'polypeptide(L)'
;MNTILRTTALALTIFGLAACSSTSETEDMTPVAQESQGESAAARAARLEQERLERERQEQQRREQAALNTTVFYFDFDVAEFQPSDRETLVVHARNLASNPNSRIRLEGHADERGTREYNLALGERRANSIRDFLIVNGASRNQIETVSYGEEQPAVRGQTEQAYSQNRRVEIKPAG
;
A
#
# COMPACT_ATOMS: atom_id res chain seq x y z
N MET A 1 -21.34 34.31 -47.79
CA MET A 1 -22.47 33.55 -47.22
C MET A 1 -21.98 32.84 -45.96
N ASN A 2 -22.43 33.04 -44.72
CA ASN A 2 -23.18 34.08 -43.97
C ASN A 2 -22.68 33.90 -42.49
N THR A 3 -22.44 34.88 -41.60
CA THR A 3 -23.36 35.85 -40.91
C THR A 3 -24.59 35.15 -40.26
N ILE A 4 -25.13 35.45 -39.06
CA ILE A 4 -25.05 36.53 -38.02
C ILE A 4 -25.05 35.82 -36.64
N LEU A 5 -24.36 36.16 -35.53
CA LEU A 5 -23.80 37.41 -34.93
C LEU A 5 -24.75 38.21 -33.99
N ARG A 6 -25.07 37.65 -32.80
CA ARG A 6 -25.87 38.23 -31.67
C ARG A 6 -25.54 37.50 -30.34
N THR A 7 -25.59 37.98 -29.08
CA THR A 7 -26.01 39.24 -28.38
C THR A 7 -27.53 39.50 -28.22
N THR A 8 -28.13 40.05 -27.13
CA THR A 8 -27.79 40.48 -25.72
C THR A 8 -29.14 40.95 -25.07
N ALA A 9 -29.42 41.09 -23.76
CA ALA A 9 -28.89 40.67 -22.44
C ALA A 9 -29.88 41.17 -21.32
N LEU A 10 -29.45 41.29 -20.04
CA LEU A 10 -30.16 41.93 -18.87
C LEU A 10 -31.33 41.10 -18.23
N ALA A 11 -31.76 41.30 -16.96
CA ALA A 11 -31.42 42.31 -15.93
C ALA A 11 -31.68 41.85 -14.45
N LEU A 12 -30.87 42.38 -13.50
CA LEU A 12 -31.22 42.77 -12.10
C LEU A 12 -31.75 41.69 -11.11
N THR A 13 -31.70 41.79 -9.76
CA THR A 13 -31.34 42.82 -8.74
C THR A 13 -31.01 42.09 -7.40
N ILE A 14 -30.35 42.59 -6.33
CA ILE A 14 -29.63 43.87 -6.10
C ILE A 14 -28.36 43.69 -5.20
N PHE A 15 -28.43 43.92 -3.87
CA PHE A 15 -27.29 44.15 -2.94
C PHE A 15 -27.62 43.81 -1.47
N GLY A 16 -26.58 43.68 -0.63
CA GLY A 16 -26.65 43.81 0.83
C GLY A 16 -25.26 43.80 1.47
N LEU A 17 -24.69 44.98 1.79
CA LEU A 17 -23.35 45.12 2.38
C LEU A 17 -23.38 45.85 3.73
N ALA A 18 -22.63 45.27 4.68
CA ALA A 18 -21.99 45.82 5.88
C ALA A 18 -22.54 47.10 6.57
N ALA A 19 -22.80 46.97 7.88
CA ALA A 19 -22.74 48.07 8.85
C ALA A 19 -22.23 47.56 10.21
N CYS A 20 -21.36 48.33 10.87
CA CYS A 20 -20.88 48.13 12.24
C CYS A 20 -20.90 49.47 12.97
N SER A 21 -21.38 49.57 14.22
CA SER A 21 -20.89 50.49 15.27
C SER A 21 -21.72 50.47 16.58
N SER A 22 -21.03 50.64 17.72
CA SER A 22 -21.44 51.32 18.98
C SER A 22 -22.61 50.83 19.87
N THR A 23 -22.26 50.53 21.14
CA THR A 23 -22.85 51.11 22.40
C THR A 23 -24.30 50.75 22.79
N SER A 24 -24.65 50.35 24.03
CA SER A 24 -23.89 49.91 25.23
C SER A 24 -24.86 49.39 26.33
N GLU A 25 -24.52 48.29 27.02
CA GLU A 25 -25.11 47.84 28.32
C GLU A 25 -26.64 47.56 28.31
N THR A 26 -27.27 46.80 29.22
CA THR A 26 -26.86 46.25 30.53
C THR A 26 -27.38 44.81 30.73
N GLU A 27 -26.73 44.09 31.65
CA GLU A 27 -27.00 42.78 32.28
C GLU A 27 -28.43 42.18 32.24
N ASP A 28 -28.52 40.88 31.93
CA ASP A 28 -29.17 39.88 32.81
C ASP A 28 -28.38 38.56 32.76
N MET A 29 -28.47 37.74 33.81
CA MET A 29 -27.43 36.80 34.21
C MET A 29 -27.92 35.35 34.34
N THR A 30 -27.58 34.51 33.36
CA THR A 30 -27.39 33.06 33.56
C THR A 30 -26.06 32.60 32.97
N PRO A 31 -24.98 32.49 33.79
CA PRO A 31 -23.74 31.89 33.32
C PRO A 31 -23.95 30.38 33.16
N VAL A 32 -24.12 29.92 31.91
CA VAL A 32 -23.94 28.50 31.58
C VAL A 32 -22.46 28.18 31.72
N ALA A 33 -22.05 27.88 32.96
CA ALA A 33 -20.71 27.45 33.31
C ALA A 33 -20.48 26.01 32.80
N GLN A 34 -20.36 25.85 31.47
CA GLN A 34 -19.88 24.60 30.90
C GLN A 34 -18.41 24.41 31.26
N GLU A 35 -18.18 23.38 32.07
CA GLU A 35 -16.94 23.17 32.81
C GLU A 35 -15.77 22.78 31.90
N SER A 36 -15.02 23.78 31.43
CA SER A 36 -13.62 23.60 31.02
C SER A 36 -12.68 23.65 32.23
N GLN A 37 -13.10 23.05 33.36
CA GLN A 37 -12.35 23.04 34.61
C GLN A 37 -11.02 22.28 34.47
N GLY A 38 -9.92 23.03 34.43
CA GLY A 38 -8.69 22.62 35.11
C GLY A 38 -7.90 21.42 34.56
N GLU A 39 -8.04 21.04 33.29
CA GLU A 39 -7.13 20.03 32.72
C GLU A 39 -5.67 20.52 32.83
N SER A 40 -4.87 19.85 33.65
CA SER A 40 -3.53 20.30 34.00
C SER A 40 -2.58 20.25 32.81
N ALA A 41 -1.49 21.03 32.86
CA ALA A 41 -0.46 20.99 31.82
C ALA A 41 0.12 19.57 31.62
N ALA A 42 0.24 18.79 32.70
CA ALA A 42 0.65 17.39 32.64
C ALA A 42 -0.40 16.48 31.96
N ALA A 43 -1.69 16.65 32.23
CA ALA A 43 -2.75 15.88 31.59
C ALA A 43 -2.85 16.19 30.08
N ARG A 44 -2.74 17.47 29.71
CA ARG A 44 -2.68 17.90 28.29
C ARG A 44 -1.49 17.30 27.56
N ALA A 45 -0.29 17.36 28.16
CA ALA A 45 0.91 16.75 27.59
C ALA A 45 0.76 15.23 27.43
N ALA A 46 0.21 14.54 28.43
CA ALA A 46 -0.04 13.11 28.37
C ALA A 46 -1.03 12.73 27.26
N ARG A 47 -2.11 13.49 27.05
CA ARG A 47 -3.06 13.23 25.95
C ARG A 47 -2.42 13.41 24.58
N LEU A 48 -1.69 14.51 24.36
CA LEU A 48 -0.99 14.77 23.10
C LEU A 48 0.05 13.68 22.79
N GLU A 49 0.74 13.16 23.80
CA GLU A 49 1.67 12.04 23.66
C GLU A 49 0.96 10.73 23.30
N GLN A 50 -0.18 10.40 23.93
CA GLN A 50 -0.98 9.24 23.52
C GLN A 50 -1.51 9.38 22.09
N GLU A 51 -1.97 10.57 21.70
CA GLU A 51 -2.38 10.86 20.31
C GLU A 51 -1.23 10.69 19.31
N ARG A 52 0.01 11.06 19.68
CA ARG A 52 1.21 10.84 18.85
C ARG A 52 1.50 9.35 18.67
N LEU A 53 1.60 8.62 19.78
CA LEU A 53 1.91 7.18 19.79
C LEU A 53 0.85 6.36 19.04
N GLU A 54 -0.42 6.76 19.11
CA GLU A 54 -1.49 6.08 18.38
C GLU A 54 -1.46 6.36 16.87
N ARG A 55 -1.14 7.59 16.45
CA ARG A 55 -0.90 7.90 15.02
C ARG A 55 0.28 7.08 14.47
N GLU A 56 1.37 6.98 15.22
CA GLU A 56 2.56 6.20 14.86
C GLU A 56 2.25 4.70 14.73
N ARG A 57 1.46 4.13 15.65
CA ARG A 57 0.96 2.74 15.53
C ARG A 57 0.11 2.53 14.28
N GLN A 58 -0.83 3.44 14.01
CA GLN A 58 -1.70 3.34 12.83
C GLN A 58 -0.91 3.51 11.52
N GLU A 59 0.12 4.35 11.49
CA GLU A 59 1.04 4.44 10.35
C GLU A 59 1.84 3.17 10.15
N GLN A 60 2.37 2.57 11.23
CA GLN A 60 3.07 1.30 11.16
C GLN A 60 2.15 0.16 10.67
N GLN A 61 0.91 0.07 11.18
CA GLN A 61 -0.08 -0.90 10.72
C GLN A 61 -0.44 -0.70 9.23
N ARG A 62 -0.62 0.55 8.78
CA ARG A 62 -0.87 0.85 7.35
C ARG A 62 0.31 0.44 6.46
N ARG A 63 1.56 0.66 6.91
CA ARG A 63 2.78 0.22 6.20
C ARG A 63 2.88 -1.31 6.13
N GLU A 64 2.64 -1.99 7.26
CA GLU A 64 2.71 -3.45 7.34
C GLU A 64 1.64 -4.12 6.47
N GLN A 65 0.40 -3.61 6.47
CA GLN A 65 -0.65 -4.08 5.57
C GLN A 65 -0.34 -3.78 4.09
N ALA A 66 0.24 -2.62 3.78
CA ALA A 66 0.65 -2.30 2.41
C ALA A 66 1.74 -3.26 1.89
N ALA A 67 2.71 -3.63 2.74
CA ALA A 67 3.71 -4.63 2.40
C ALA A 67 3.09 -6.03 2.21
N LEU A 68 2.16 -6.45 3.07
CA LEU A 68 1.44 -7.72 2.90
C LEU A 68 0.55 -7.77 1.64
N ASN A 69 0.04 -6.63 1.20
CA ASN A 69 -0.70 -6.52 -0.07
C ASN A 69 0.21 -6.62 -1.30
N THR A 70 1.51 -6.30 -1.18
CA THR A 70 2.50 -6.51 -2.24
C THR A 70 2.86 -7.98 -2.33
N THR A 71 2.28 -8.66 -3.31
CA THR A 71 2.37 -10.12 -3.50
C THR A 71 3.05 -10.55 -4.81
N VAL A 72 3.52 -9.61 -5.63
CA VAL A 72 4.22 -9.88 -6.90
C VAL A 72 5.59 -9.22 -6.86
N PHE A 73 6.63 -10.00 -7.13
CA PHE A 73 8.03 -9.61 -7.06
C PHE A 73 8.68 -9.82 -8.43
N TYR A 74 9.37 -8.80 -8.96
CA TYR A 74 9.89 -8.80 -10.33
C TYR A 74 11.40 -9.05 -10.37
N PHE A 75 11.88 -9.62 -11.48
CA PHE A 75 13.26 -10.06 -11.64
C PHE A 75 13.86 -9.52 -12.94
N ASP A 76 15.16 -9.24 -12.91
CA ASP A 76 15.91 -8.84 -14.10
C ASP A 76 16.11 -10.02 -15.06
N PHE A 77 16.52 -9.71 -16.30
CA PHE A 77 16.71 -10.74 -17.32
C PHE A 77 17.78 -11.75 -16.89
N ASP A 78 17.47 -13.04 -17.00
CA ASP A 78 18.24 -14.20 -16.54
C ASP A 78 18.60 -14.24 -15.02
N VAL A 79 18.20 -13.24 -14.23
CA VAL A 79 18.48 -13.16 -12.78
C VAL A 79 17.46 -13.96 -11.97
N ALA A 80 17.94 -14.66 -10.93
CA ALA A 80 17.12 -15.43 -9.99
C ALA A 80 17.10 -14.87 -8.55
N GLU A 81 17.87 -13.84 -8.26
CA GLU A 81 17.82 -13.08 -7.00
C GLU A 81 16.74 -11.98 -7.09
N PHE A 82 15.98 -11.75 -6.03
CA PHE A 82 14.95 -10.71 -5.97
C PHE A 82 15.58 -9.32 -5.77
N GLN A 83 14.87 -8.25 -6.12
CA GLN A 83 15.46 -6.91 -6.08
C GLN A 83 15.72 -6.45 -4.63
N PRO A 84 16.85 -5.76 -4.33
CA PRO A 84 17.17 -5.33 -2.95
C PRO A 84 16.10 -4.43 -2.30
N SER A 85 15.29 -3.74 -3.09
CA SER A 85 14.10 -2.98 -2.68
C SER A 85 13.05 -3.82 -1.97
N ASP A 86 12.92 -5.09 -2.36
CA ASP A 86 11.82 -5.96 -1.95
C ASP A 86 12.08 -6.56 -0.55
N ARG A 87 13.30 -6.38 -0.04
CA ARG A 87 13.80 -6.94 1.22
C ARG A 87 12.89 -6.60 2.41
N GLU A 88 12.48 -5.35 2.57
CA GLU A 88 11.62 -4.94 3.70
C GLU A 88 10.23 -5.57 3.60
N THR A 89 9.64 -5.60 2.40
CA THR A 89 8.38 -6.26 2.10
C THR A 89 8.43 -7.76 2.41
N LEU A 90 9.50 -8.44 1.98
CA LEU A 90 9.70 -9.88 2.24
C LEU A 90 9.96 -10.17 3.73
N VAL A 91 10.62 -9.27 4.48
CA VAL A 91 10.74 -9.38 5.95
C VAL A 91 9.38 -9.29 6.63
N VAL A 92 8.47 -8.44 6.14
CA VAL A 92 7.08 -8.37 6.65
C VAL A 92 6.33 -9.68 6.38
N HIS A 93 6.40 -10.23 5.16
CA HIS A 93 5.81 -11.55 4.83
C HIS A 93 6.37 -12.67 5.72
N ALA A 94 7.68 -12.72 5.93
CA ALA A 94 8.33 -13.72 6.79
C ALA A 94 7.84 -13.63 8.25
N ARG A 95 7.79 -12.40 8.80
CA ARG A 95 7.26 -12.14 10.15
C ARG A 95 5.79 -12.49 10.27
N ASN A 96 4.98 -12.24 9.24
CA ASN A 96 3.56 -12.62 9.23
C ASN A 96 3.39 -14.14 9.30
N LEU A 97 4.12 -14.90 8.48
CA LEU A 97 4.12 -16.37 8.53
C LEU A 97 4.58 -16.89 9.90
N ALA A 98 5.68 -16.37 10.43
CA ALA A 98 6.20 -16.74 11.75
C ALA A 98 5.19 -16.48 12.89
N SER A 99 4.42 -15.39 12.78
CA SER A 99 3.40 -15.00 13.76
C SER A 99 2.08 -15.76 13.60
N ASN A 100 1.87 -16.44 12.47
CA ASN A 100 0.64 -17.16 12.13
C ASN A 100 0.97 -18.60 11.69
N PRO A 101 1.28 -19.54 12.60
CA PRO A 101 1.75 -20.89 12.24
C PRO A 101 0.81 -21.74 11.37
N ASN A 102 -0.49 -21.40 11.37
CA ASN A 102 -1.51 -22.05 10.52
C ASN A 102 -1.60 -21.44 9.10
N SER A 103 -1.01 -20.26 8.89
CA SER A 103 -0.94 -19.62 7.57
C SER A 103 0.02 -20.36 6.67
N ARG A 104 -0.35 -20.52 5.39
CA ARG A 104 0.46 -21.17 4.36
C ARG A 104 0.38 -20.40 3.05
N ILE A 105 1.49 -20.36 2.33
CA ILE A 105 1.61 -19.73 1.02
C ILE A 105 2.24 -20.69 0.00
N ARG A 106 2.00 -20.38 -1.27
CA ARG A 106 2.60 -21.03 -2.43
C ARG A 106 3.25 -19.94 -3.29
N LEU A 107 4.55 -20.11 -3.56
CA LEU A 107 5.34 -19.21 -4.39
C LEU A 107 5.32 -19.73 -5.82
N GLU A 108 4.71 -18.96 -6.72
CA GLU A 108 4.58 -19.27 -8.15
C GLU A 108 5.69 -18.56 -8.93
N GLY A 109 6.67 -19.30 -9.46
CA GLY A 109 7.82 -18.76 -10.18
C GLY A 109 7.66 -18.77 -11.70
N HIS A 110 7.95 -17.62 -12.33
CA HIS A 110 7.74 -17.39 -13.77
C HIS A 110 9.00 -16.84 -14.47
N ALA A 111 9.00 -16.95 -15.80
CA ALA A 111 9.99 -16.40 -16.71
C ALA A 111 9.32 -15.78 -17.95
N ASP A 112 10.10 -15.09 -18.78
CA ASP A 112 9.66 -14.64 -20.10
C ASP A 112 10.00 -15.67 -21.19
N GLU A 113 9.36 -15.58 -22.36
CA GLU A 113 9.39 -16.60 -23.44
C GLU A 113 10.75 -16.77 -24.16
N ARG A 114 11.83 -16.15 -23.65
CA ARG A 114 13.17 -16.25 -24.23
C ARG A 114 13.95 -17.38 -23.56
N GLY A 115 14.26 -18.44 -24.31
CA GLY A 115 15.07 -19.57 -23.84
C GLY A 115 14.58 -20.89 -24.39
N THR A 116 14.71 -21.96 -23.60
CA THR A 116 13.89 -23.16 -23.75
C THR A 116 12.95 -23.29 -22.56
N ARG A 117 11.84 -23.99 -22.77
CA ARG A 117 10.83 -24.30 -21.77
C ARG A 117 11.42 -24.88 -20.48
N GLU A 118 12.37 -25.80 -20.61
CA GLU A 118 13.06 -26.46 -19.50
C GLU A 118 13.97 -25.48 -18.75
N TYR A 119 14.66 -24.60 -19.48
CA TYR A 119 15.47 -23.55 -18.87
C TYR A 119 14.60 -22.56 -18.08
N ASN A 120 13.49 -22.13 -18.67
CA ASN A 120 12.58 -21.17 -18.07
C ASN A 120 11.78 -21.75 -16.90
N LEU A 121 11.44 -23.04 -16.94
CA LEU A 121 10.92 -23.77 -15.78
C LEU A 121 11.95 -23.79 -14.63
N ALA A 122 13.21 -24.13 -14.92
CA ALA A 122 14.27 -24.12 -13.92
C ALA A 122 14.62 -22.70 -13.41
N LEU A 123 14.49 -21.65 -14.24
CA LEU A 123 14.69 -20.26 -13.84
C LEU A 123 13.57 -19.77 -12.90
N GLY A 124 12.30 -20.07 -13.24
CA GLY A 124 11.16 -19.81 -12.35
C GLY A 124 11.30 -20.53 -11.00
N GLU A 125 11.80 -21.77 -11.00
CA GLU A 125 12.05 -22.51 -9.76
C GLU A 125 13.14 -21.84 -8.91
N ARG A 126 14.27 -21.43 -9.51
CA ARG A 126 15.33 -20.69 -8.79
C ARG A 126 14.81 -19.39 -8.17
N ARG A 127 13.90 -18.68 -8.83
CA ARG A 127 13.25 -17.46 -8.32
C ARG A 127 12.30 -17.73 -7.15
N ALA A 128 11.44 -18.75 -7.25
CA ALA A 128 10.57 -19.15 -6.14
C ALA A 128 11.40 -19.64 -4.93
N ASN A 129 12.50 -20.35 -5.18
CA ASN A 129 13.42 -20.83 -4.14
C ASN A 129 14.18 -19.68 -3.44
N SER A 130 14.65 -18.66 -4.16
CA SER A 130 15.39 -17.54 -3.55
C SER A 130 14.51 -16.72 -2.59
N ILE A 131 13.24 -16.49 -2.95
CA ILE A 131 12.26 -15.90 -2.04
C ILE A 131 11.93 -16.85 -0.87
N ARG A 132 11.66 -18.14 -1.12
CA ARG A 132 11.39 -19.13 -0.05
C ARG A 132 12.49 -19.11 1.01
N ASP A 133 13.73 -19.26 0.58
CA ASP A 133 14.83 -19.47 1.52
C ASP A 133 15.18 -18.15 2.25
N PHE A 134 14.92 -16.98 1.65
CA PHE A 134 14.93 -15.70 2.37
C PHE A 134 13.81 -15.60 3.42
N LEU A 135 12.58 -15.99 3.09
CA LEU A 135 11.46 -16.01 4.06
C LEU A 135 11.76 -16.94 5.25
N ILE A 136 12.36 -18.10 5.00
CA ILE A 136 12.79 -19.05 6.05
C ILE A 136 13.88 -18.45 6.94
N VAL A 137 14.90 -17.81 6.37
CA VAL A 137 15.97 -17.13 7.12
C VAL A 137 15.42 -16.01 8.01
N ASN A 138 14.31 -15.38 7.61
CA ASN A 138 13.63 -14.33 8.38
C ASN A 138 12.47 -14.85 9.27
N GLY A 139 12.40 -16.17 9.49
CA GLY A 139 11.58 -16.79 10.56
C GLY A 139 10.36 -17.60 10.11
N ALA A 140 10.03 -17.63 8.82
CA ALA A 140 8.93 -18.48 8.33
C ALA A 140 9.29 -19.98 8.43
N SER A 141 8.34 -20.83 8.81
CA SER A 141 8.58 -22.28 8.80
C SER A 141 8.55 -22.83 7.37
N ARG A 142 9.48 -23.73 7.03
CA ARG A 142 9.52 -24.41 5.72
C ARG A 142 8.18 -25.09 5.38
N ASN A 143 7.47 -25.58 6.39
CA ASN A 143 6.18 -26.27 6.23
C ASN A 143 5.00 -25.31 5.91
N GLN A 144 5.24 -23.99 5.88
CA GLN A 144 4.27 -22.97 5.49
C GLN A 144 4.45 -22.50 4.04
N ILE A 145 5.48 -22.96 3.33
CA ILE A 145 5.84 -22.43 2.00
C ILE A 145 5.99 -23.57 0.98
N GLU A 146 5.04 -23.64 0.06
CA GLU A 146 5.16 -24.42 -1.17
C GLU A 146 5.86 -23.59 -2.27
N THR A 147 6.59 -24.25 -3.17
CA THR A 147 7.24 -23.62 -4.34
C THR A 147 6.85 -24.36 -5.61
N VAL A 148 6.28 -23.64 -6.57
CA VAL A 148 5.88 -24.16 -7.89
C VAL A 148 6.50 -23.26 -8.97
N SER A 149 7.01 -23.85 -10.05
CA SER A 149 7.41 -23.09 -11.24
C SER A 149 6.45 -23.34 -12.39
N TYR A 150 6.07 -22.27 -13.08
CA TYR A 150 5.38 -22.32 -14.37
C TYR A 150 6.29 -21.94 -15.53
N GLY A 151 7.49 -21.40 -15.26
CA GLY A 151 8.38 -20.87 -16.29
C GLY A 151 7.65 -19.87 -17.21
N GLU A 152 7.69 -20.13 -18.51
CA GLU A 152 7.02 -19.34 -19.56
C GLU A 152 5.53 -19.70 -19.78
N GLU A 153 5.02 -20.79 -19.18
CA GLU A 153 3.70 -21.36 -19.48
C GLU A 153 2.52 -20.49 -19.01
N GLN A 154 2.75 -19.58 -18.05
CA GLN A 154 1.75 -18.71 -17.44
C GLN A 154 2.20 -17.23 -17.47
N PRO A 155 2.22 -16.59 -18.66
CA PRO A 155 2.59 -15.19 -18.80
C PRO A 155 1.47 -14.28 -18.26
N ALA A 156 1.85 -13.24 -17.52
CA ALA A 156 0.93 -12.18 -17.09
C ALA A 156 0.52 -11.30 -18.28
N VAL A 157 1.45 -11.02 -19.19
CA VAL A 157 1.21 -10.26 -20.42
C VAL A 157 1.84 -10.98 -21.62
N ARG A 158 1.08 -11.13 -22.70
CA ARG A 158 1.55 -11.74 -23.95
C ARG A 158 2.19 -10.69 -24.85
N GLY A 159 3.35 -10.99 -25.42
CA GLY A 159 3.97 -10.18 -26.46
C GLY A 159 5.49 -10.13 -26.36
N GLN A 160 6.14 -10.00 -27.51
CA GLN A 160 7.60 -10.08 -27.63
C GLN A 160 8.27 -8.71 -27.47
N THR A 161 8.02 -8.07 -26.31
CA THR A 161 8.60 -6.75 -25.95
C THR A 161 9.14 -6.75 -24.53
N GLU A 162 10.16 -5.95 -24.23
CA GLU A 162 10.75 -5.92 -22.88
C GLU A 162 9.77 -5.44 -21.80
N GLN A 163 8.71 -4.71 -22.17
CA GLN A 163 7.59 -4.39 -21.28
C GLN A 163 6.81 -5.64 -20.86
N ALA A 164 6.50 -6.54 -21.79
CA ALA A 164 5.82 -7.81 -21.48
C ALA A 164 6.78 -8.79 -20.78
N TYR A 165 8.04 -8.85 -21.24
CA TYR A 165 9.06 -9.72 -20.64
C TYR A 165 9.33 -9.37 -19.17
N SER A 166 9.52 -8.09 -18.83
CA SER A 166 9.73 -7.65 -17.44
C SER A 166 8.53 -7.96 -16.54
N GLN A 167 7.30 -7.90 -17.06
CA GLN A 167 6.11 -8.30 -16.33
C GLN A 167 5.94 -9.83 -16.20
N ASN A 168 6.54 -10.62 -17.10
CA ASN A 168 6.51 -12.08 -17.02
C ASN A 168 7.59 -12.67 -16.09
N ARG A 169 8.75 -12.01 -15.96
CA ARG A 169 9.81 -12.36 -15.00
C ARG A 169 9.42 -12.01 -13.56
N ARG A 170 8.62 -12.86 -12.93
CA ARG A 170 8.07 -12.60 -11.58
C ARG A 170 8.02 -13.84 -10.69
N VAL A 171 7.81 -13.61 -9.40
CA VAL A 171 7.24 -14.59 -8.46
C VAL A 171 5.96 -14.00 -7.88
N GLU A 172 4.91 -14.81 -7.78
CA GLU A 172 3.67 -14.45 -7.09
C GLU A 172 3.52 -15.21 -5.77
N ILE A 173 3.17 -14.51 -4.70
CA ILE A 173 2.75 -15.10 -3.42
C ILE A 173 1.24 -15.36 -3.49
N LYS A 174 0.84 -16.63 -3.42
CA LYS A 174 -0.57 -17.04 -3.26
C LYS A 174 -0.78 -17.66 -1.88
N PRO A 175 -2.01 -17.62 -1.31
CA PRO A 175 -2.42 -18.56 -0.28
C PRO A 175 -2.26 -20.00 -0.79
N ALA A 176 -1.82 -20.92 0.08
CA ALA A 176 -1.94 -22.36 -0.17
C ALA A 176 -3.26 -22.90 0.39
N GLY A 177 -3.70 -24.05 -0.14
CA GLY A 177 -4.91 -24.77 0.30
C GLY A 177 -4.70 -25.73 1.46
#